data_AF-A0A3M2APN0-F1
#
_entry.id   AF-A0A3M2APN0-F1
#
_cell.length_a   1.000
_cell.length_b   1.000
_cell.length_c   1.000
_cell.angle_alpha   90.00
_cell.angle_beta   90.00
_cell.angle_gamma   90.00
#
_symmetry.space_group_name_H-M   'P 1'
#
loop_
_entity.id
_entity.type
_entity.pdbx_description
1 polymer ?
#
loop_
_entity_poly.entity_id
_entity_poly.type
_entity_poly.pdbx_seq_one_letter_code
_entity_poly.pdbx_strand_id
1 'polypeptide(L)' 'MMPEAEWWTQVVEAARQLHWTETLAVVLGVVYVVLAARGSRWCWPPGIVSCALWAWATFTLYNLWVDAL' A
#
# COMPACT_ATOMS: atom_id res chain seq x y z
N MET A 1 -21.26 -1.10 17.09
CA MET A 1 -21.07 -0.63 15.70
C MET A 1 -20.64 0.82 15.80
N MET A 2 -19.46 1.18 15.28
CA MET A 2 -18.98 2.56 15.33
C MET A 2 -19.75 3.41 14.30
N PRO A 3 -20.03 4.70 14.58
CA PRO A 3 -20.74 5.60 13.65
C PRO A 3 -20.02 5.77 12.31
N GLU A 4 -20.76 5.92 11.22
CA GLU A 4 -20.25 6.08 9.85
C GLU A 4 -19.39 7.35 9.64
N ALA A 5 -19.44 8.33 10.55
CA ALA A 5 -18.60 9.52 10.48
C ALA A 5 -17.22 9.31 11.14
N GLU A 6 -17.12 8.37 12.09
CA GLU A 6 -15.95 8.20 12.96
C GLU A 6 -14.89 7.29 12.35
N TRP A 7 -15.25 6.41 11.40
CA TRP A 7 -14.27 5.53 10.74
C TRP A 7 -13.41 6.26 9.71
N TRP A 8 -13.97 7.26 9.01
CA TRP A 8 -13.22 8.03 8.01
C TRP A 8 -12.08 8.82 8.65
N THR A 9 -12.33 9.42 9.81
CA THR A 9 -11.32 10.17 10.56
C THR A 9 -10.20 9.25 11.04
N GLN A 10 -10.52 8.04 11.51
CA GLN A 10 -9.54 7.05 11.93
C GLN A 10 -8.65 6.58 10.77
N VAL A 11 -9.22 6.32 9.60
CA VAL A 11 -8.44 5.92 8.40
C VAL A 11 -7.48 7.03 7.97
N VAL A 12 -7.96 8.28 7.94
CA VAL A 12 -7.11 9.42 7.57
C VAL A 12 -6.01 9.64 8.60
N GLU A 13 -6.31 9.51 9.88
CA GLU A 13 -5.30 9.65 10.94
C GLU A 13 -4.25 8.54 10.87
N ALA A 14 -4.66 7.28 10.68
CA ALA A 14 -3.74 6.17 10.47
C ALA A 14 -2.86 6.38 9.23
N ALA A 15 -3.43 6.86 8.12
CA ALA A 15 -2.67 7.14 6.90
C ALA A 15 -1.67 8.30 7.07
N ARG A 16 -1.92 9.25 7.96
CA ARG A 16 -0.97 10.33 8.30
C ARG A 16 0.20 9.86 9.14
N GLN A 17 0.03 8.77 9.89
CA GLN A 17 1.06 8.17 10.72
C GLN A 17 1.96 7.21 9.94
N LEU A 18 1.51 6.73 8.77
CA LEU A 18 2.30 5.89 7.88
C LEU A 18 3.45 6.67 7.24
N HIS A 19 4.57 5.99 7.03
CA HIS A 19 5.64 6.53 6.20
C HIS A 19 5.15 6.66 4.76
N TRP A 20 5.56 7.72 4.07
CA TRP A 20 5.06 8.04 2.72
C TRP A 20 5.27 6.90 1.71
N THR A 21 6.31 6.07 1.89
CA THR A 21 6.55 4.89 1.04
C THR A 21 5.49 3.82 1.20
N GLU A 22 4.94 3.63 2.40
CA GLU A 22 3.85 2.68 2.64
C GLU A 22 2.56 3.18 1.99
N THR A 23 2.24 4.46 2.16
CA THR A 23 1.07 5.07 1.53
C THR A 23 1.12 4.93 0.01
N LEU A 24 2.29 5.18 -0.59
CA LEU A 24 2.49 4.97 -2.03
C LEU A 24 2.42 3.48 -2.42
N ALA A 25 3.00 2.58 -1.63
CA ALA A 25 2.91 1.14 -1.88
C ALA A 25 1.45 0.67 -1.87
N VAL A 26 0.63 1.09 -0.89
CA VAL A 26 -0.79 0.74 -0.83
C VAL A 26 -1.56 1.28 -2.04
N VAL A 27 -1.37 2.56 -2.39
CA VAL A 27 -2.07 3.17 -3.54
C VAL A 27 -1.71 2.46 -4.85
N LEU A 28 -0.43 2.20 -5.08
CA LEU A 28 0.04 1.51 -6.29
C LEU A 28 -0.41 0.05 -6.31
N GLY A 29 -0.42 -0.64 -5.17
CA GLY A 29 -0.94 -1.99 -5.02
C GLY A 29 -2.43 -2.09 -5.36
N VAL A 30 -3.25 -1.13 -4.91
CA VAL A 30 -4.67 -1.07 -5.28
C VAL A 30 -4.83 -0.85 -6.79
N VAL A 31 -4.07 0.09 -7.38
CA VAL A 31 -4.08 0.32 -8.84
C VAL A 31 -3.68 -0.96 -9.60
N TYR A 32 -2.65 -1.67 -9.13
CA TYR A 32 -2.23 -2.96 -9.68
C TYR A 32 -3.37 -3.99 -9.66
N VAL A 33 -4.00 -4.21 -8.49
CA VAL A 33 -5.06 -5.22 -8.35
C VAL A 33 -6.26 -4.90 -9.24
N VAL A 34 -6.66 -3.62 -9.33
CA VAL A 34 -7.76 -3.20 -10.22
C VAL A 34 -7.42 -3.43 -11.68
N LEU A 35 -6.20 -3.12 -12.12
CA LEU A 35 -5.77 -3.35 -13.51
C LEU A 35 -5.62 -4.85 -13.81
N ALA A 36 -5.14 -5.64 -12.84
CA ALA A 36 -4.99 -7.08 -12.94
C ALA A 36 -6.36 -7.78 -13.04
N ALA A 37 -7.34 -7.35 -12.23
CA ALA A 37 -8.72 -7.84 -12.31
C ALA A 37 -9.38 -7.53 -13.67
N ARG A 38 -8.92 -6.48 -14.37
CA ARG A 38 -9.36 -6.12 -15.72
C ARG A 38 -8.56 -6.81 -16.84
N GLY A 39 -7.62 -7.70 -16.50
CA GLY A 39 -6.76 -8.38 -17.47
C GLY A 39 -5.80 -7.45 -18.23
N SER A 40 -5.56 -6.23 -17.71
CA SER A 40 -4.71 -5.25 -18.37
C SER A 40 -3.23 -5.53 -18.11
N ARG A 41 -2.41 -5.58 -19.16
CA ARG A 41 -0.94 -5.68 -19.04
C ARG A 41 -0.30 -4.45 -18.39
N TRP A 42 -1.02 -3.33 -18.28
CA TRP A 42 -0.56 -2.16 -17.56
C TRP A 42 -0.62 -2.30 -16.04
N CYS A 43 -1.06 -3.45 -15.51
CA CYS A 43 -0.94 -3.76 -14.09
C CYS A 43 0.53 -3.91 -13.64
N TRP A 44 1.42 -4.37 -14.53
CA TRP A 44 2.80 -4.70 -14.14
C TRP A 44 3.61 -3.51 -13.58
N PRO A 45 3.67 -2.32 -14.23
CA PRO A 45 4.45 -1.21 -13.70
C PRO A 45 4.04 -0.76 -12.28
N PRO A 46 2.75 -0.50 -11.96
CA PRO A 46 2.37 -0.12 -10.60
C PRO A 46 2.61 -1.24 -9.60
N GLY A 47 2.44 -2.51 -9.98
CA GLY A 47 2.73 -3.66 -9.11
C GLY A 47 4.21 -3.75 -8.73
N ILE A 48 5.12 -3.59 -9.71
CA ILE A 48 6.57 -3.63 -9.46
C ILE A 48 6.99 -2.49 -8.54
N VAL A 49 6.54 -1.26 -8.81
CA VAL A 49 6.89 -0.09 -7.98
C VAL A 49 6.31 -0.25 -6.57
N SER A 50 5.08 -0.75 -6.44
CA SER A 50 4.45 -1.06 -5.17
C SER A 50 5.29 -2.04 -4.35
N CYS A 51 5.70 -3.17 -4.93
CA CYS A 51 6.49 -4.19 -4.25
C CYS A 51 7.88 -3.66 -3.86
N ALA A 52 8.54 -2.89 -4.73
CA ALA A 52 9.85 -2.32 -4.42
C ALA A 52 9.79 -1.33 -3.25
N LEU A 53 8.75 -0.48 -3.19
CA LEU A 53 8.53 0.43 -2.07
C LEU A 53 8.23 -0.31 -0.77
N TRP A 54 7.40 -1.36 -0.84
CA TRP A 54 7.08 -2.18 0.32
C TRP A 54 8.32 -2.93 0.85
N ALA A 55 9.07 -3.59 -0.03
CA ALA A 55 10.29 -4.31 0.33
C ALA A 55 11.34 -3.38 0.98
N TRP A 56 11.48 -2.14 0.48
CA TRP A 56 12.37 -1.17 1.11
C TRP A 56 11.87 -0.75 2.50
N ALA A 57 10.58 -0.47 2.65
CA ALA A 57 9.99 -0.04 3.93
C ALA A 57 10.07 -1.15 4.99
N THR A 58 9.72 -2.39 4.63
CA THR A 58 9.76 -3.55 5.54
C THR A 58 11.18 -3.85 6.00
N PHE A 59 12.15 -3.74 5.09
CA PHE A 59 13.56 -3.94 5.41
C PHE A 59 14.15 -2.79 6.26
N THR A 60 13.93 -1.53 5.89
CA THR A 60 14.65 -0.41 6.51
C THR A 60 13.96 0.21 7.72
N LEU A 61 12.62 0.19 7.77
CA LEU A 61 11.85 0.88 8.81
C LEU A 61 11.33 -0.10 9.88
N TYR A 62 10.96 -1.32 9.47
CA TYR A 62 10.14 -2.21 10.30
C TYR A 62 10.81 -3.52 10.72
N ASN A 63 11.99 -3.85 10.18
CA ASN A 63 12.66 -5.14 10.41
C ASN A 63 11.77 -6.35 10.08
N LEU A 64 10.86 -6.20 9.10
CA LEU A 64 9.95 -7.23 8.59
C LEU A 64 10.63 -7.96 7.44
N TRP A 65 11.72 -8.68 7.76
CA TRP A 65 12.63 -9.25 6.75
C TRP A 65 11.97 -10.23 5.80
N VAL A 66 10.98 -10.99 6.26
CA VAL A 66 10.26 -11.97 5.45
C VAL A 66 9.43 -11.30 4.36
N ASP A 67 8.87 -10.12 4.63
CA ASP A 67 8.05 -9.37 3.67
C ASP A 67 8.89 -8.65 2.61
N ALA A 68 10.21 -8.56 2.82
CA ALA A 68 11.16 -7.97 1.88
C ALA A 68 11.73 -8.99 0.88
N LEU A 69 11.50 -10.30 1.11
CA LEU A 69 12.01 -11.42 0.30
C LEU A 69 11.01 -11.83 -0.78
#